data_AF-A0A101VES3-F1
#
_entry.id   AF-A0A101VES3-F1
#
_cell.length_a   1.000
_cell.length_b   1.000
_cell.length_c   1.000
_cell.angle_alpha   90.00
_cell.angle_beta   90.00
_cell.angle_gamma   90.00
#
_symmetry.space_group_name_H-M   'P 1'
#
loop_
_entity.id
_entity.type
_entity.pdbx_description
1 polymer ?
#
loop_
_entity_poly.entity_id
_entity_poly.type
_entity_poly.pdbx_seq_one_letter_code
_entity_poly.pdbx_strand_id
1 'polypeptide(L)'
;MIEHIRDIGNYVREKYPKESVISGMVNTIESKDMKYILLINVLEKEIQYTMKDFEKDIVYDALFYQSGRGSEGGGIRLDYYADLNPKGGFKGREKLKKVCEFCEVGCRYEEIREWIEEYLKEKDKNTFAIIQVNGRMPRELFKDKFQKKMHDMVYKGIPGQHICHLCGKKGQGYNTVAYTFYTNDKGVYSNVGHKGKSGFIICETCLNDIIVGKKYVELNLTTYWRSIKKKVMFLPHYYDEVIAEIYEKSYIKEKMGEEEKIRTIGLNEEELVEEVGKTNVVTDMIFYEESSTNKAITIDHAVQSVLPSRFSFIGKIFKEYEIKLYIILIYSTAVKVTSDSVETTDKEKMRLLDSIFTGRRIDRNLFFKRVMDVYQHYFLKDEHRKYACMKNINRTYNFLCRCNCIEKGWNVMEDYKDYTELFKGNTEYFDTNEKKAWFILGKAYSTMVYLMKGNKSKDNEEVNHNERTSLEKNFFFSRKFDYKDFIYFSNLLTDKAIKYKVDKVYFKKMICEAKDYMAKREGKLSFDEAKYLFFWGVDAYFKVEKNENQESEDE
;
A
#
# COMPACT_ATOMS: atom_id res chain seq x y z
N MET A 1 9.34 -15.54 5.73
CA MET A 1 8.43 -14.82 6.68
C MET A 1 8.67 -15.16 8.14
N ILE A 2 8.26 -16.33 8.65
CA ILE A 2 8.33 -16.64 10.10
C ILE A 2 9.76 -16.70 10.62
N GLU A 3 10.69 -17.21 9.80
CA GLU A 3 12.13 -17.16 10.08
C GLU A 3 12.62 -15.72 10.25
N HIS A 4 12.29 -14.82 9.33
CA HIS A 4 12.67 -13.40 9.44
C HIS A 4 12.09 -12.75 10.70
N ILE A 5 10.84 -13.06 11.06
CA ILE A 5 10.22 -12.54 12.29
C ILE A 5 10.92 -13.09 13.54
N ARG A 6 11.30 -14.36 13.54
CA ARG A 6 12.13 -14.95 14.61
C ARG A 6 13.47 -14.22 14.71
N ASP A 7 14.14 -13.96 13.59
CA ASP A 7 15.47 -13.34 13.60
C ASP A 7 15.43 -11.90 14.11
N ILE A 8 14.42 -11.13 13.69
CA ILE A 8 14.11 -9.81 14.27
C ILE A 8 13.86 -9.92 15.77
N GLY A 9 13.06 -10.90 16.20
CA GLY A 9 12.79 -11.15 17.61
C GLY A 9 14.02 -11.51 18.43
N ASN A 10 14.95 -12.28 17.86
CA ASN A 10 16.23 -12.59 18.50
C ASN A 10 17.06 -11.31 18.71
N TYR A 11 17.21 -10.49 17.66
CA TYR A 11 17.89 -9.19 17.77
C TYR A 11 17.28 -8.32 18.88
N VAL A 12 15.95 -8.19 18.92
CA VAL A 12 15.25 -7.38 19.91
C VAL A 12 15.50 -7.90 21.33
N ARG A 13 15.47 -9.23 21.53
CA ARG A 13 15.74 -9.82 22.85
C ARG A 13 17.20 -9.66 23.28
N GLU A 14 18.15 -9.70 22.35
CA GLU A 14 19.57 -9.46 22.62
C GLU A 14 19.84 -7.99 22.98
N LYS A 15 19.27 -7.05 22.21
CA LYS A 15 19.51 -5.61 22.38
C LYS A 15 18.69 -4.99 23.51
N TYR A 16 17.47 -5.46 23.73
CA TYR A 16 16.52 -4.97 24.73
C TYR A 16 16.13 -6.09 25.69
N PRO A 17 17.03 -6.57 26.56
CA PRO A 17 16.77 -7.72 27.46
C PRO A 17 15.64 -7.46 28.47
N LYS A 18 15.23 -6.19 28.65
CA LYS A 18 14.07 -5.81 29.46
C LYS A 18 12.73 -6.03 28.74
N GLU A 19 12.72 -6.19 27.42
CA GLU A 19 11.51 -6.58 26.69
C GLU A 19 11.11 -8.00 27.06
N SER A 20 10.04 -8.11 27.84
CA SER A 20 9.49 -9.38 28.26
C SER A 20 8.66 -9.99 27.12
N VAL A 21 8.83 -11.30 26.89
CA VAL A 21 7.98 -12.10 25.99
C VAL A 21 6.49 -11.91 26.30
N ILE A 22 6.17 -11.71 27.58
CA ILE A 22 4.82 -11.41 28.09
C ILE A 22 4.19 -10.22 27.37
N SER A 23 4.99 -9.24 27.00
CA SER A 23 4.50 -8.04 26.33
C SER A 23 3.91 -8.33 24.94
N GLY A 24 4.25 -9.46 24.32
CA GLY A 24 3.63 -9.99 23.10
C GLY A 24 2.55 -11.06 23.35
N MET A 25 2.36 -11.48 24.60
CA MET A 25 1.32 -12.45 25.00
C MET A 25 0.04 -11.77 25.53
N VAL A 26 0.15 -10.57 26.09
CA VAL A 26 -1.01 -9.82 26.62
C VAL A 26 -1.84 -9.18 25.51
N ASN A 27 -3.15 -9.04 25.74
CA ASN A 27 -4.03 -8.31 24.84
C ASN A 27 -3.91 -6.79 25.06
N THR A 28 -4.00 -6.03 23.97
CA THR A 28 -4.17 -4.57 24.01
C THR A 28 -5.63 -4.19 24.18
N ILE A 29 -5.88 -3.04 24.82
CA ILE A 29 -7.20 -2.42 24.91
C ILE A 29 -7.17 -1.16 24.04
N GLU A 30 -7.84 -1.22 22.89
CA GLU A 30 -7.90 -0.11 21.91
C GLU A 30 -9.10 0.83 22.13
N SER A 31 -9.92 0.57 23.16
CA SER A 31 -11.12 1.36 23.44
C SER A 31 -10.74 2.79 23.84
N LYS A 32 -11.15 3.77 23.03
CA LYS A 32 -11.11 5.20 23.39
C LYS A 32 -12.06 5.53 24.53
N ASP A 33 -13.01 4.63 24.80
CA ASP A 33 -14.06 4.84 25.79
C ASP A 33 -13.64 4.40 27.19
N MET A 34 -12.54 3.65 27.36
CA MET A 34 -12.06 3.21 28.66
C MET A 34 -11.51 4.39 29.46
N LYS A 35 -12.14 4.71 30.60
CA LYS A 35 -11.84 5.93 31.38
C LYS A 35 -11.02 5.66 32.61
N TYR A 36 -11.30 4.57 33.31
CA TYR A 36 -10.74 4.33 34.65
C TYR A 36 -10.08 2.96 34.79
N ILE A 37 -9.15 2.88 35.73
CA ILE A 37 -8.63 1.65 36.30
C ILE A 37 -9.20 1.50 37.71
N LEU A 38 -9.79 0.34 38.00
CA LEU A 38 -10.22 -0.04 39.34
C LEU A 38 -9.21 -1.05 39.91
N LEU A 39 -8.37 -0.60 40.84
CA LEU A 39 -7.45 -1.47 41.57
C LEU A 39 -8.21 -2.07 42.75
N ILE A 40 -8.35 -3.40 42.78
CA ILE A 40 -8.98 -4.16 43.86
C ILE A 40 -7.86 -4.88 44.61
N ASN A 41 -7.48 -4.34 45.76
CA ASN A 41 -6.40 -4.88 46.58
C ASN A 41 -6.95 -5.85 47.64
N VAL A 42 -6.65 -7.12 47.47
CA VAL A 42 -7.02 -8.19 48.39
C VAL A 42 -5.92 -8.32 49.45
N LEU A 43 -6.22 -7.84 50.66
CA LEU A 43 -5.39 -7.99 51.85
C LEU A 43 -5.84 -9.24 52.62
N GLU A 44 -5.04 -9.70 53.60
CA GLU A 44 -5.37 -10.89 54.40
C GLU A 44 -6.74 -10.83 55.09
N LYS A 45 -7.18 -9.63 55.50
CA LYS A 45 -8.40 -9.44 56.31
C LYS A 45 -9.48 -8.58 55.66
N GLU A 46 -9.15 -7.84 54.60
CA GLU A 46 -10.07 -6.89 53.98
C GLU A 46 -9.80 -6.75 52.47
N ILE A 47 -10.70 -6.10 51.75
CA ILE A 47 -10.52 -5.70 50.35
C ILE A 47 -10.58 -4.17 50.32
N GLN A 48 -9.54 -3.55 49.77
CA GLN A 48 -9.50 -2.12 49.51
C GLN A 48 -9.60 -1.88 48.01
N TYR A 49 -10.09 -0.72 47.60
CA TYR A 49 -10.14 -0.34 46.20
C TYR A 49 -9.66 1.08 45.97
N THR A 50 -9.07 1.32 44.81
CA THR A 50 -8.61 2.65 44.40
C THR A 50 -8.90 2.84 42.92
N MET A 51 -9.33 4.04 42.55
CA MET A 51 -9.56 4.42 41.16
C MET A 51 -8.40 5.27 40.64
N LYS A 52 -8.01 5.03 39.40
CA LYS A 52 -7.05 5.85 38.66
C LYS A 52 -7.56 6.09 37.24
N ASP A 53 -7.01 7.11 36.58
CA ASP A 53 -7.26 7.31 35.15
C ASP A 53 -6.66 6.16 34.33
N PHE A 54 -7.30 5.84 33.21
CA PHE A 54 -6.88 4.72 32.39
C PHE A 54 -5.57 4.99 31.64
N GLU A 55 -4.58 4.16 31.94
CA GLU A 55 -3.29 4.10 31.25
C GLU A 55 -3.21 2.79 30.44
N LYS A 56 -2.89 2.88 29.15
CA LYS A 56 -2.89 1.71 28.25
C LYS A 56 -1.94 0.60 28.69
N ASP A 57 -0.82 0.97 29.30
CA ASP A 57 0.24 0.02 29.65
C ASP A 57 -0.10 -0.82 30.89
N ILE A 58 -1.17 -0.48 31.63
CA ILE A 58 -1.59 -1.23 32.81
C ILE A 58 -1.95 -2.70 32.50
N VAL A 59 -2.29 -3.01 31.24
CA VAL A 59 -2.58 -4.37 30.77
C VAL A 59 -1.38 -5.30 30.93
N TYR A 60 -0.16 -4.77 30.86
CA TYR A 60 1.07 -5.54 31.07
C TYR A 60 1.21 -5.95 32.54
N ASP A 61 0.93 -5.04 33.46
CA ASP A 61 1.04 -5.30 34.89
C ASP A 61 -0.10 -6.18 35.42
N ALA A 62 -1.25 -6.12 34.75
CA ALA A 62 -2.37 -7.01 34.98
C ALA A 62 -2.20 -8.40 34.33
N LEU A 63 -1.18 -8.61 33.48
CA LEU A 63 -1.01 -9.83 32.67
C LEU A 63 -2.27 -10.17 31.83
N PHE A 64 -2.92 -9.15 31.28
CA PHE A 64 -4.27 -9.29 30.73
C PHE A 64 -4.31 -10.16 29.45
N TYR A 65 -5.01 -11.30 29.50
CA TYR A 65 -5.33 -12.09 28.31
C TYR A 65 -6.78 -12.56 28.30
N GLN A 66 -7.53 -12.22 27.25
CA GLN A 66 -8.90 -12.68 27.00
C GLN A 66 -9.13 -12.92 25.50
N SER A 67 -9.36 -14.18 25.11
CA SER A 67 -9.69 -14.56 23.73
C SER A 67 -10.62 -15.78 23.71
N GLY A 68 -11.80 -15.65 23.10
CA GLY A 68 -12.82 -16.69 23.08
C GLY A 68 -13.21 -17.15 24.51
N ARG A 69 -12.99 -18.44 24.81
CA ARG A 69 -13.20 -19.03 26.16
C ARG A 69 -11.98 -18.93 27.08
N GLY A 70 -10.82 -18.52 26.55
CA GLY A 70 -9.58 -18.33 27.30
C GLY A 70 -9.58 -16.99 28.05
N SER A 71 -9.21 -17.03 29.33
CA SER A 71 -9.06 -15.85 30.20
C SER A 71 -7.96 -16.15 31.21
N GLU A 72 -6.88 -15.37 31.17
CA GLU A 72 -5.73 -15.50 32.06
C GLU A 72 -5.25 -14.11 32.51
N GLY A 73 -4.54 -14.07 33.63
CA GLY A 73 -4.09 -12.82 34.26
C GLY A 73 -5.01 -12.30 35.36
N GLY A 74 -4.62 -11.16 35.93
CA GLY A 74 -5.31 -10.48 37.03
C GLY A 74 -6.25 -9.35 36.61
N GLY A 75 -6.44 -9.13 35.30
CA GLY A 75 -7.24 -8.03 34.75
C GLY A 75 -8.56 -8.44 34.13
N ILE A 76 -9.59 -7.59 34.24
CA ILE A 76 -10.90 -7.77 33.62
C ILE A 76 -11.47 -6.44 33.14
N ARG A 77 -12.08 -6.44 31.96
CA ARG A 77 -12.81 -5.27 31.46
C ARG A 77 -14.25 -5.30 31.97
N LEU A 78 -14.70 -4.21 32.59
CA LEU A 78 -16.02 -4.13 33.19
C LEU A 78 -17.14 -3.88 32.17
N ASP A 79 -16.81 -3.32 31.01
CA ASP A 79 -17.76 -3.15 29.91
C ASP A 79 -18.20 -4.51 29.35
N TYR A 80 -17.26 -5.44 29.20
CA TYR A 80 -17.54 -6.84 28.89
C TYR A 80 -18.19 -7.57 30.07
N TYR A 81 -17.86 -7.22 31.31
CA TYR A 81 -18.46 -7.87 32.48
C TYR A 81 -19.97 -7.60 32.54
N ALA A 82 -20.34 -6.33 32.35
CA ALA A 82 -21.70 -5.83 32.45
C ALA A 82 -22.64 -6.32 31.31
N ASP A 83 -22.08 -6.87 30.23
CA ASP A 83 -22.87 -7.48 29.17
C ASP A 83 -23.73 -8.64 29.69
N LEU A 84 -24.98 -8.72 29.24
CA LEU A 84 -25.88 -9.80 29.61
C LEU A 84 -25.68 -11.04 28.73
N ASN A 85 -25.62 -12.20 29.37
CA ASN A 85 -25.66 -13.48 28.69
C ASN A 85 -27.10 -13.79 28.21
N PRO A 86 -27.30 -14.77 27.31
CA PRO A 86 -28.63 -15.15 26.81
C PRO A 86 -29.62 -15.62 27.89
N LYS A 87 -29.14 -15.87 29.11
CA LYS A 87 -29.92 -16.35 30.27
C LYS A 87 -30.17 -15.26 31.32
N GLY A 88 -29.86 -13.99 31.03
CA GLY A 88 -30.16 -12.84 31.90
C GLY A 88 -29.16 -12.54 33.03
N GLY A 89 -27.92 -13.06 32.99
CA GLY A 89 -26.87 -12.76 33.96
C GLY A 89 -25.62 -12.11 33.34
N PHE A 90 -24.79 -11.45 34.13
CA PHE A 90 -23.53 -10.83 33.66
C PHE A 90 -22.58 -11.87 33.04
N LYS A 91 -22.15 -11.65 31.79
CA LYS A 91 -21.19 -12.50 31.05
C LYS A 91 -19.85 -12.60 31.78
N GLY A 92 -19.45 -11.54 32.49
CA GLY A 92 -18.14 -11.45 33.11
C GLY A 92 -17.93 -12.33 34.34
N ARG A 93 -18.98 -12.88 34.97
CA ARG A 93 -18.87 -13.67 36.21
C ARG A 93 -17.92 -14.86 36.08
N GLU A 94 -18.03 -15.63 34.99
CA GLU A 94 -17.14 -16.77 34.73
C GLU A 94 -15.68 -16.33 34.52
N LYS A 95 -15.47 -15.19 33.86
CA LYS A 95 -14.12 -14.64 33.65
C LYS A 95 -13.53 -14.11 34.96
N LEU A 96 -14.32 -13.40 35.76
CA LEU A 96 -13.91 -12.90 37.07
C LEU A 96 -13.47 -14.05 37.97
N LYS A 97 -14.22 -15.16 38.00
CA LYS A 97 -13.83 -16.36 38.75
C LYS A 97 -12.45 -16.88 38.32
N LYS A 98 -12.20 -16.99 37.01
CA LYS A 98 -10.87 -17.39 36.49
C LYS A 98 -9.76 -16.40 36.86
N VAL A 99 -10.05 -15.10 36.87
CA VAL A 99 -9.11 -14.05 37.30
C VAL A 99 -8.77 -14.20 38.79
N CYS A 100 -9.78 -14.42 39.66
CA CYS A 100 -9.55 -14.69 41.08
C CYS A 100 -8.76 -15.99 41.31
N GLU A 101 -9.07 -17.06 40.57
CA GLU A 101 -8.33 -18.33 40.63
C GLU A 101 -6.87 -18.17 40.15
N PHE A 102 -6.65 -17.35 39.11
CA PHE A 102 -5.30 -17.04 38.64
C PHE A 102 -4.47 -16.31 39.72
N CYS A 103 -5.06 -15.30 40.35
CA CYS A 103 -4.45 -14.53 41.44
C CYS A 103 -4.45 -15.24 42.80
N GLU A 104 -4.84 -16.52 42.87
CA GLU A 104 -4.82 -17.34 44.10
C GLU A 104 -5.72 -16.82 45.23
N VAL A 105 -6.74 -16.03 44.87
CA VAL A 105 -7.74 -15.45 45.79
C VAL A 105 -9.16 -15.94 45.46
N GLY A 106 -9.26 -17.12 44.84
CA GLY A 106 -10.54 -17.71 44.41
C GLY A 106 -11.54 -17.91 45.57
N CYS A 107 -11.07 -18.09 46.80
CA CYS A 107 -11.93 -18.18 47.98
C CYS A 107 -12.71 -16.88 48.28
N ARG A 108 -12.21 -15.72 47.82
CA ARG A 108 -12.83 -14.40 48.02
C ARG A 108 -13.60 -13.91 46.78
N TYR A 109 -13.90 -14.80 45.84
CA TYR A 109 -14.59 -14.47 44.59
C TYR A 109 -15.96 -13.80 44.83
N GLU A 110 -16.76 -14.31 45.77
CA GLU A 110 -18.10 -13.77 46.03
C GLU A 110 -18.03 -12.33 46.55
N GLU A 111 -17.11 -12.02 47.46
CA GLU A 111 -16.88 -10.66 47.97
C GLU A 111 -16.44 -9.70 46.84
N ILE A 112 -15.50 -10.13 45.99
CA ILE A 112 -15.02 -9.32 44.86
C ILE A 112 -16.13 -9.10 43.83
N ARG A 113 -16.98 -10.11 43.59
CA ARG A 113 -18.11 -10.03 42.67
C ARG A 113 -19.13 -9.00 43.14
N GLU A 114 -19.50 -9.05 44.41
CA GLU A 114 -20.45 -8.10 45.01
C GLU A 114 -19.94 -6.66 44.86
N TRP A 115 -18.66 -6.44 45.16
CA TRP A 115 -18.01 -5.15 44.97
C TRP A 115 -18.05 -4.64 43.52
N ILE A 116 -17.70 -5.47 42.54
CA ILE A 116 -17.74 -5.08 41.13
C ILE A 116 -19.17 -4.77 40.68
N GLU A 117 -20.15 -5.55 41.13
CA GLU A 117 -21.56 -5.36 40.78
C GLU A 117 -22.17 -4.13 41.45
N GLU A 118 -21.74 -3.79 42.68
CA GLU A 118 -22.09 -2.54 43.35
C GLU A 118 -21.45 -1.34 42.65
N TYR A 119 -20.15 -1.43 42.32
CA TYR A 119 -19.46 -0.40 41.52
C TYR A 119 -20.21 -0.11 40.21
N LEU A 120 -20.64 -1.14 39.49
CA LEU A 120 -21.36 -1.00 38.22
C LEU A 120 -22.76 -0.37 38.34
N LYS A 121 -23.36 -0.33 39.54
CA LYS A 121 -24.64 0.39 39.77
C LYS A 121 -24.44 1.90 39.81
N GLU A 122 -23.31 2.35 40.32
CA GLU A 122 -23.06 3.76 40.64
C GLU A 122 -22.01 4.43 39.73
N LYS A 123 -21.21 3.64 39.01
CA LYS A 123 -20.04 4.11 38.25
C LYS A 123 -20.03 3.61 36.80
N ASP A 124 -19.08 4.12 36.02
CA ASP A 124 -18.99 3.87 34.59
C ASP A 124 -18.48 2.44 34.30
N LYS A 125 -19.24 1.71 33.47
CA LYS A 125 -18.86 0.38 32.94
C LYS A 125 -17.57 0.42 32.13
N ASN A 126 -17.18 1.58 31.59
CA ASN A 126 -15.95 1.76 30.83
C ASN A 126 -14.71 1.84 31.75
N THR A 127 -14.52 0.79 32.54
CA THR A 127 -13.48 0.67 33.56
C THR A 127 -12.75 -0.67 33.42
N PHE A 128 -11.44 -0.65 33.63
CA PHE A 128 -10.59 -1.84 33.66
C PHE A 128 -10.24 -2.19 35.11
N ALA A 129 -10.71 -3.34 35.60
CA ALA A 129 -10.47 -3.77 36.97
C ALA A 129 -9.26 -4.72 37.07
N ILE A 130 -8.47 -4.60 38.13
CA ILE A 130 -7.25 -5.38 38.36
C ILE A 130 -7.24 -5.88 39.80
N ILE A 131 -6.99 -7.18 39.98
CA ILE A 131 -6.83 -7.79 41.30
C ILE A 131 -5.37 -7.69 41.73
N GLN A 132 -5.10 -6.92 42.79
CA GLN A 132 -3.83 -6.90 43.50
C GLN A 132 -3.90 -7.82 44.72
N VAL A 133 -2.76 -8.41 45.09
CA VAL A 133 -2.64 -9.25 46.29
C VAL A 133 -1.59 -8.63 47.19
N ASN A 134 -1.98 -8.24 48.41
CA ASN A 134 -1.09 -7.58 49.36
C ASN A 134 -0.34 -6.36 48.78
N GLY A 135 -1.06 -5.53 48.01
CA GLY A 135 -0.54 -4.33 47.37
C GLY A 135 0.35 -4.56 46.14
N ARG A 136 0.59 -5.81 45.73
CA ARG A 136 1.44 -6.17 44.59
C ARG A 136 0.63 -6.46 43.34
N MET A 137 1.18 -6.09 42.19
CA MET A 137 0.54 -6.30 40.89
C MET A 137 0.64 -7.76 40.42
N PRO A 138 -0.31 -8.27 39.62
CA PRO A 138 -0.27 -9.63 39.09
C PRO A 138 1.07 -10.00 38.42
N ARG A 139 1.68 -9.06 37.69
CA ARG A 139 2.99 -9.26 37.04
C ARG A 139 4.13 -9.51 38.02
N GLU A 140 4.09 -8.96 39.22
CA GLU A 140 5.15 -9.16 40.23
C GLU A 140 5.07 -10.56 40.85
N LEU A 141 3.87 -11.13 40.94
CA LEU A 141 3.61 -12.38 41.65
C LEU A 141 3.49 -13.59 40.72
N PHE A 142 2.88 -13.42 39.55
CA PHE A 142 2.39 -14.53 38.74
C PHE A 142 2.96 -14.57 37.31
N LYS A 143 4.09 -13.88 37.10
CA LYS A 143 4.77 -13.79 35.79
C LYS A 143 5.02 -15.16 35.15
N ASP A 144 5.69 -16.05 35.87
CA ASP A 144 6.10 -17.36 35.33
C ASP A 144 4.90 -18.31 35.18
N LYS A 145 3.94 -18.22 36.10
CA LYS A 145 2.66 -18.93 36.05
C LYS A 145 1.88 -18.55 34.78
N PHE A 146 1.82 -17.26 34.45
CA PHE A 146 1.18 -16.77 33.24
C PHE A 146 1.88 -17.28 31.98
N GLN A 147 3.20 -17.15 31.91
CA GLN A 147 3.98 -17.59 30.75
C GLN A 147 3.77 -19.09 30.47
N LYS A 148 3.87 -19.93 31.50
CA LYS A 148 3.64 -21.37 31.39
C LYS A 148 2.22 -21.69 30.90
N LYS A 149 1.20 -21.07 31.49
CA LYS A 149 -0.20 -21.25 31.05
C LYS A 149 -0.42 -20.82 29.61
N MET A 150 0.20 -19.72 29.18
CA MET A 150 0.09 -19.25 27.79
C MET A 150 0.72 -20.23 26.81
N HIS A 151 1.92 -20.74 27.12
CA HIS A 151 2.58 -21.79 26.35
C HIS A 151 1.73 -23.05 26.20
N ASP A 152 1.07 -23.48 27.28
CA ASP A 152 0.23 -24.68 27.27
C ASP A 152 -1.10 -24.46 26.55
N MET A 153 -1.82 -23.38 26.87
CA MET A 153 -3.19 -23.13 26.39
C MET A 153 -3.22 -22.54 24.97
N VAL A 154 -2.39 -21.53 24.70
CA VAL A 154 -2.45 -20.73 23.46
C VAL A 154 -1.52 -21.31 22.40
N TYR A 155 -0.29 -21.65 22.80
CA TYR A 155 0.74 -22.16 21.90
C TYR A 155 0.77 -23.70 21.79
N LYS A 156 -0.12 -24.38 22.54
CA LYS A 156 -0.38 -25.82 22.47
C LYS A 156 0.88 -26.66 22.56
N GLY A 157 1.53 -26.61 23.73
CA GLY A 157 2.68 -27.46 24.05
C GLY A 157 2.43 -28.93 23.74
N ILE A 158 3.38 -29.58 23.07
CA ILE A 158 3.31 -30.99 22.68
C ILE A 158 4.09 -31.82 23.71
N PRO A 159 3.52 -32.88 24.27
CA PRO A 159 4.26 -33.75 25.20
C PRO A 159 5.52 -34.35 24.55
N GLY A 160 6.60 -34.49 25.32
CA GLY A 160 7.85 -35.11 24.90
C GLY A 160 8.87 -34.16 24.26
N GLN A 161 9.99 -34.73 23.78
CA GLN A 161 11.05 -33.96 23.13
C GLN A 161 10.91 -34.02 21.61
N HIS A 162 10.99 -32.86 20.96
CA HIS A 162 10.84 -32.69 19.53
C HIS A 162 12.00 -31.89 18.94
N ILE A 163 12.26 -32.05 17.65
CA ILE A 163 13.24 -31.25 16.91
C ILE A 163 12.54 -30.01 16.36
N CYS A 164 13.09 -28.84 16.66
CA CYS A 164 12.59 -27.59 16.12
C CYS A 164 12.91 -27.46 14.63
N HIS A 165 11.90 -27.15 13.82
CA HIS A 165 12.06 -26.96 12.37
C HIS A 165 12.78 -25.64 12.03
N LEU A 166 12.83 -24.67 12.96
CA LEU A 166 13.48 -23.38 12.75
C LEU A 166 14.98 -23.40 13.09
N CYS A 167 15.37 -24.04 14.19
CA CYS A 167 16.76 -24.00 14.68
C CYS A 167 17.41 -25.39 14.85
N GLY A 168 16.70 -26.48 14.59
CA GLY A 168 17.20 -27.86 14.73
C GLY A 168 17.41 -28.34 16.17
N LYS A 169 17.24 -27.49 17.19
CA LYS A 169 17.42 -27.87 18.60
C LYS A 169 16.32 -28.83 19.06
N LYS A 170 16.70 -29.80 19.90
CA LYS A 170 15.80 -30.76 20.53
C LYS A 170 15.29 -30.22 21.87
N GLY A 171 13.98 -30.27 22.12
CA GLY A 171 13.39 -29.79 23.37
C GLY A 171 11.86 -29.86 23.39
N GLN A 172 11.23 -29.13 24.31
CA GLN A 172 9.78 -28.95 24.34
C GLN A 172 9.30 -28.32 23.02
N GLY A 173 8.29 -28.92 22.39
CA GLY A 173 7.77 -28.50 21.09
C GLY A 173 6.41 -27.82 21.19
N TYR A 174 6.13 -26.92 20.27
CA TYR A 174 4.86 -26.19 20.11
C TYR A 174 4.38 -26.31 18.66
N ASN A 175 3.07 -26.40 18.44
CA ASN A 175 2.46 -26.59 17.10
C ASN A 175 1.70 -25.36 16.57
N THR A 176 1.67 -24.25 17.32
CA THR A 176 1.10 -22.98 16.87
C THR A 176 2.08 -21.83 17.07
N VAL A 177 2.02 -20.85 16.16
CA VAL A 177 2.74 -19.57 16.27
C VAL A 177 1.81 -18.46 16.71
N ALA A 178 2.40 -17.31 17.10
CA ALA A 178 1.66 -16.10 17.48
C ALA A 178 0.77 -15.51 16.37
N TYR A 179 0.90 -15.96 15.12
CA TYR A 179 0.04 -15.55 14.01
C TYR A 179 -1.03 -16.60 13.69
N THR A 180 -2.27 -16.17 13.58
CA THR A 180 -3.39 -16.99 13.09
C THR A 180 -3.62 -16.66 11.62
N PHE A 181 -3.36 -17.57 10.70
CA PHE A 181 -3.59 -17.36 9.26
C PHE A 181 -4.92 -17.98 8.82
N TYR A 182 -5.70 -17.25 8.01
CA TYR A 182 -7.00 -17.73 7.52
C TYR A 182 -6.87 -18.81 6.42
N THR A 183 -5.86 -18.69 5.56
CA THR A 183 -5.54 -19.68 4.52
C THR A 183 -4.07 -20.09 4.57
N ASN A 184 -3.82 -21.38 4.36
CA ASN A 184 -2.47 -21.95 4.20
C ASN A 184 -2.04 -22.02 2.71
N ASP A 185 -2.78 -21.37 1.81
CA ASP A 185 -2.68 -21.58 0.36
C ASP A 185 -1.35 -21.11 -0.25
N LYS A 186 -0.45 -20.53 0.56
CA LYS A 186 0.86 -20.01 0.16
C LYS A 186 2.05 -20.71 0.86
N GLY A 187 1.84 -21.90 1.44
CA GLY A 187 2.94 -22.71 1.98
C GLY A 187 3.53 -22.21 3.30
N VAL A 188 2.74 -21.49 4.11
CA VAL A 188 3.22 -20.93 5.38
C VAL A 188 3.10 -21.94 6.54
N TYR A 189 2.12 -22.86 6.52
CA TYR A 189 1.88 -23.89 7.56
C TYR A 189 1.02 -25.08 7.10
N SER A 190 1.60 -26.19 6.64
CA SER A 190 0.83 -27.43 6.50
C SER A 190 0.43 -28.01 7.87
N ASN A 191 -0.88 -27.94 8.17
CA ASN A 191 -1.75 -28.94 8.84
C ASN A 191 -2.70 -28.32 9.86
N VAL A 192 -3.71 -27.61 9.37
CA VAL A 192 -4.97 -27.45 10.12
C VAL A 192 -5.79 -28.72 9.90
N GLY A 193 -5.84 -29.64 10.87
CA GLY A 193 -6.99 -30.54 11.01
C GLY A 193 -6.78 -32.06 11.21
N HIS A 194 -5.59 -32.64 11.18
CA HIS A 194 -5.42 -34.10 11.39
C HIS A 194 -4.76 -34.46 12.73
N LYS A 195 -5.51 -35.15 13.60
CA LYS A 195 -5.01 -35.84 14.80
C LYS A 195 -4.04 -36.95 14.38
N GLY A 196 -2.75 -36.68 14.31
CA GLY A 196 -1.72 -37.71 14.07
C GLY A 196 -0.57 -37.33 13.14
N LYS A 197 -0.60 -36.17 12.48
CA LYS A 197 0.57 -35.63 11.79
C LYS A 197 1.15 -34.48 12.61
N SER A 198 2.36 -34.63 13.11
CA SER A 198 3.11 -33.50 13.67
C SER A 198 3.29 -32.47 12.56
N GLY A 199 2.63 -31.32 12.69
CA GLY A 199 2.85 -30.16 11.81
C GLY A 199 4.23 -29.55 12.01
N PHE A 200 4.36 -28.27 11.65
CA PHE A 200 5.57 -27.49 11.92
C PHE A 200 5.79 -27.35 13.44
N ILE A 201 6.89 -27.88 13.97
CA ILE A 201 7.24 -27.86 15.39
C ILE A 201 8.28 -26.77 15.67
N ILE A 202 8.01 -25.95 16.70
CA ILE A 202 8.85 -24.84 17.14
C ILE A 202 9.27 -25.09 18.60
N CYS A 203 10.54 -24.83 18.94
CA CYS A 203 10.98 -24.89 20.34
C CYS A 203 10.62 -23.61 21.10
N GLU A 204 10.65 -23.68 22.42
CA GLU A 204 10.32 -22.54 23.29
C GLU A 204 11.11 -21.26 22.96
N THR A 205 12.43 -21.38 22.72
CA THR A 205 13.27 -20.23 22.40
C THR A 205 12.80 -19.52 21.12
N CYS A 206 12.66 -20.27 20.02
CA CYS A 206 12.21 -19.69 18.75
C CYS A 206 10.77 -19.17 18.84
N LEU A 207 9.90 -19.81 19.63
CA LEU A 207 8.54 -19.31 19.85
C LEU A 207 8.58 -17.94 20.56
N ASN A 208 9.39 -17.82 21.60
CA ASN A 208 9.56 -16.56 22.33
C ASN A 208 10.14 -15.46 21.44
N ASP A 209 11.10 -15.79 20.57
CA ASP A 209 11.63 -14.87 19.56
C ASP A 209 10.52 -14.42 18.61
N ILE A 210 9.70 -15.35 18.10
CA ILE A 210 8.57 -15.00 17.22
C ILE A 210 7.55 -14.10 17.91
N ILE A 211 7.25 -14.33 19.19
CA ILE A 211 6.28 -13.51 19.95
C ILE A 211 6.78 -12.07 20.07
N VAL A 212 8.06 -11.89 20.42
CA VAL A 212 8.69 -10.56 20.53
C VAL A 212 8.80 -9.91 19.14
N GLY A 213 9.31 -10.67 18.17
CA GLY A 213 9.48 -10.22 16.79
C GLY A 213 8.16 -9.79 16.14
N LYS A 214 7.06 -10.53 16.35
CA LYS A 214 5.73 -10.15 15.88
C LYS A 214 5.34 -8.76 16.36
N LYS A 215 5.43 -8.52 17.67
CA LYS A 215 5.07 -7.24 18.27
C LYS A 215 5.93 -6.13 17.69
N TYR A 216 7.24 -6.36 17.61
CA TYR A 216 8.17 -5.39 17.06
C TYR A 216 7.89 -5.07 15.57
N VAL A 217 7.62 -6.08 14.74
CA VAL A 217 7.26 -5.92 13.33
C VAL A 217 5.97 -5.11 13.18
N GLU A 218 4.94 -5.41 13.96
CA GLU A 218 3.67 -4.68 13.94
C GLU A 218 3.82 -3.23 14.41
N LEU A 219 4.78 -2.95 15.29
CA LEU A 219 5.05 -1.62 15.82
C LEU A 219 5.97 -0.78 14.96
N ASN A 220 6.96 -1.37 14.29
CA ASN A 220 8.06 -0.63 13.65
C ASN A 220 8.19 -0.91 12.14
N LEU A 221 7.80 -2.10 11.68
CA LEU A 221 8.04 -2.57 10.30
C LEU A 221 6.75 -2.70 9.48
N THR A 222 5.64 -2.23 10.01
CA THR A 222 4.32 -2.30 9.40
C THR A 222 3.77 -0.91 9.13
N THR A 223 3.25 -0.68 7.93
CA THR A 223 2.57 0.58 7.57
C THR A 223 1.35 0.31 6.69
N TYR A 224 0.58 1.35 6.37
CA TYR A 224 -0.56 1.28 5.46
C TYR A 224 -0.20 1.83 4.07
N TRP A 225 -0.22 0.97 3.05
CA TRP A 225 0.11 1.36 1.68
C TRP A 225 -1.12 1.96 0.98
N ARG A 226 -1.25 3.29 0.92
CA ARG A 226 -2.48 4.01 0.52
C ARG A 226 -2.96 3.71 -0.90
N SER A 227 -2.07 3.63 -1.87
CA SER A 227 -2.40 3.38 -3.28
C SER A 227 -3.01 2.00 -3.50
N ILE A 228 -2.67 1.06 -2.61
CA ILE A 228 -3.14 -0.32 -2.57
C ILE A 228 -4.26 -0.52 -1.55
N LYS A 229 -4.40 0.39 -0.58
CA LYS A 229 -5.37 0.35 0.52
C LYS A 229 -5.23 -0.89 1.43
N LYS A 230 -4.00 -1.31 1.71
CA LYS A 230 -3.70 -2.51 2.52
C LYS A 230 -2.57 -2.23 3.51
N LYS A 231 -2.52 -3.00 4.61
CA LYS A 231 -1.33 -3.03 5.47
C LYS A 231 -0.20 -3.78 4.74
N VAL A 232 1.03 -3.32 4.93
CA VAL A 232 2.24 -4.01 4.46
C VAL A 232 3.20 -4.22 5.62
N MET A 233 3.83 -5.38 5.69
CA MET A 233 5.01 -5.62 6.52
C MET A 233 6.25 -5.66 5.64
N PHE A 234 7.29 -4.95 6.04
CA PHE A 234 8.63 -5.10 5.48
C PHE A 234 9.42 -6.06 6.36
N LEU A 235 9.90 -7.16 5.78
CA LEU A 235 10.62 -8.19 6.50
C LEU A 235 12.00 -8.37 5.90
N PRO A 236 13.00 -7.64 6.42
CA PRO A 236 14.42 -7.90 6.14
C PRO A 236 14.79 -9.35 6.40
N HIS A 237 15.59 -9.95 5.51
CA HIS A 237 16.07 -11.33 5.67
C HIS A 237 17.13 -11.47 6.77
N TYR A 238 17.77 -10.36 7.12
CA TYR A 238 18.71 -10.21 8.23
C TYR A 238 18.34 -8.94 9.00
N TYR A 239 18.60 -8.87 10.30
CA TYR A 239 18.24 -7.73 11.13
C TYR A 239 19.29 -7.47 12.20
N ASP A 240 19.83 -6.25 12.22
CA ASP A 240 20.84 -5.78 13.16
C ASP A 240 20.55 -4.33 13.58
N GLU A 241 21.48 -3.72 14.34
CA GLU A 241 21.33 -2.35 14.81
C GLU A 241 21.31 -1.31 13.68
N VAL A 242 22.05 -1.55 12.59
CA VAL A 242 22.10 -0.64 11.45
C VAL A 242 20.77 -0.65 10.70
N ILE A 243 20.23 -1.85 10.47
CA ILE A 243 18.92 -2.02 9.83
C ILE A 243 17.82 -1.46 10.73
N ALA A 244 17.87 -1.74 12.03
CA ALA A 244 16.92 -1.21 13.00
C ALA A 244 16.92 0.32 13.01
N GLU A 245 18.08 0.97 12.95
CA GLU A 245 18.17 2.43 12.91
C GLU A 245 17.46 3.03 11.69
N ILE A 246 17.57 2.41 10.51
CA ILE A 246 16.85 2.86 9.31
C ILE A 246 15.33 2.72 9.53
N TYR A 247 14.85 1.60 10.04
CA TYR A 247 13.41 1.43 10.24
C TYR A 247 12.83 2.24 11.41
N GLU A 248 13.60 2.46 12.46
CA GLU A 248 13.16 3.17 13.68
C GLU A 248 13.36 4.69 13.62
N LYS A 249 14.40 5.15 12.92
CA LYS A 249 14.86 6.56 12.91
C LYS A 249 14.89 7.19 11.52
N SER A 250 14.53 6.50 10.43
CA SER A 250 14.30 7.22 9.16
C SER A 250 13.11 8.14 9.32
N TYR A 251 13.42 9.44 9.41
CA TYR A 251 12.46 10.53 9.44
C TYR A 251 12.23 11.02 8.03
N ILE A 252 10.99 10.96 7.59
CA ILE A 252 10.57 11.52 6.31
C ILE A 252 9.80 12.81 6.60
N LYS A 253 10.22 13.92 5.97
CA LYS A 253 9.59 15.23 6.18
C LYS A 253 8.21 15.24 5.52
N GLU A 254 7.15 15.43 6.31
CA GLU A 254 5.86 15.76 5.72
C GLU A 254 5.82 17.20 5.17
N LYS A 255 4.91 17.45 4.24
CA LYS A 255 4.62 18.82 3.75
C LYS A 255 4.16 19.78 4.85
N MET A 256 3.79 19.27 6.03
CA MET A 256 3.35 20.07 7.19
C MET A 256 4.41 20.21 8.30
N GLY A 257 5.66 19.75 8.07
CA GLY A 257 6.78 20.04 8.97
C GLY A 257 6.96 19.10 10.16
N GLU A 258 6.15 18.04 10.29
CA GLU A 258 6.38 16.98 11.27
C GLU A 258 7.24 15.86 10.65
N GLU A 259 8.23 15.39 11.41
CA GLU A 259 9.10 14.26 11.06
C GLU A 259 8.46 12.96 11.56
N GLU A 260 8.05 12.08 10.64
CA GLU A 260 7.40 10.81 11.00
C GLU A 260 8.27 9.58 10.72
N LYS A 261 8.09 8.51 11.52
CA LYS A 261 8.69 7.19 11.32
C LYS A 261 8.04 6.47 10.14
N ILE A 262 8.76 5.51 9.53
CA ILE A 262 8.27 4.61 8.46
C ILE A 262 6.84 4.07 8.71
N ARG A 263 6.49 3.75 9.97
CA ARG A 263 5.19 3.22 10.38
C ARG A 263 4.00 4.17 10.17
N THR A 264 4.24 5.48 10.13
CA THR A 264 3.19 6.51 10.00
C THR A 264 2.94 6.92 8.55
N ILE A 265 3.82 6.48 7.64
CA ILE A 265 3.87 6.91 6.25
C ILE A 265 2.88 6.11 5.41
N GLY A 266 1.63 6.58 5.40
CA GLY A 266 0.65 6.13 4.41
C GLY A 266 0.65 6.97 3.13
N LEU A 267 1.16 8.21 3.16
CA LEU A 267 0.92 9.19 2.10
C LEU A 267 2.10 9.38 1.11
N ASN A 268 3.32 9.05 1.52
CA ASN A 268 4.56 9.26 0.75
C ASN A 268 5.24 7.91 0.44
N GLU A 269 4.59 7.10 -0.38
CA GLU A 269 5.06 5.76 -0.76
C GLU A 269 6.41 5.80 -1.49
N GLU A 270 6.69 6.89 -2.21
CA GLU A 270 7.94 7.07 -2.95
C GLU A 270 9.14 7.26 -2.01
N GLU A 271 8.97 8.04 -0.94
CA GLU A 271 9.98 8.29 0.09
C GLU A 271 10.20 7.03 0.94
N LEU A 272 9.12 6.32 1.27
CA LEU A 272 9.19 5.02 1.95
C LEU A 272 10.05 4.02 1.18
N VAL A 273 9.86 3.92 -0.15
CA VAL A 273 10.66 3.04 -1.02
C VAL A 273 12.13 3.44 -1.01
N GLU A 274 12.44 4.74 -1.00
CA GLU A 274 13.80 5.22 -0.94
C GLU A 274 14.48 4.90 0.40
N GLU A 275 13.80 5.12 1.54
CA GLU A 275 14.33 4.82 2.88
C GLU A 275 14.62 3.32 3.05
N VAL A 276 13.68 2.45 2.66
CA VAL A 276 13.90 0.99 2.68
C VAL A 276 15.09 0.61 1.78
N GLY A 277 15.28 1.33 0.68
CA GLY A 277 16.43 1.15 -0.22
C GLY A 277 17.78 1.60 0.34
N LYS A 278 17.84 2.27 1.49
CA LYS A 278 19.11 2.57 2.18
C LYS A 278 19.65 1.39 2.97
N THR A 279 18.80 0.39 3.22
CA THR A 279 19.25 -0.84 3.86
C THR A 279 20.22 -1.59 2.94
N ASN A 280 21.02 -2.50 3.50
CA ASN A 280 21.90 -3.39 2.73
C ASN A 280 21.36 -4.83 2.67
N VAL A 281 20.06 -5.01 2.97
CA VAL A 281 19.45 -6.32 3.19
C VAL A 281 18.27 -6.60 2.27
N VAL A 282 18.24 -7.83 1.74
CA VAL A 282 17.09 -8.32 0.99
C VAL A 282 15.83 -8.26 1.87
N THR A 283 14.73 -7.75 1.31
CA THR A 283 13.51 -7.49 2.07
C THR A 283 12.30 -8.08 1.36
N ASP A 284 11.45 -8.78 2.11
CA ASP A 284 10.12 -9.21 1.68
C ASP A 284 9.08 -8.12 2.00
N MET A 285 8.11 -7.92 1.11
CA MET A 285 6.93 -7.09 1.34
C MET A 285 5.68 -7.97 1.43
N ILE A 286 5.05 -8.03 2.61
CA ILE A 286 3.86 -8.86 2.85
C ILE A 286 2.63 -7.97 2.99
N PHE A 287 1.73 -8.03 2.02
CA PHE A 287 0.46 -7.31 2.03
C PHE A 287 -0.63 -8.17 2.66
N TYR A 288 -1.34 -7.60 3.63
CA TYR A 288 -2.30 -8.37 4.42
C TYR A 288 -3.48 -7.54 4.92
N GLU A 289 -4.54 -8.27 5.26
CA GLU A 289 -5.66 -7.79 6.05
C GLU A 289 -5.72 -8.51 7.39
N GLU A 290 -6.28 -7.81 8.38
CA GLU A 290 -6.50 -8.34 9.72
C GLU A 290 -8.01 -8.35 9.98
N SER A 291 -8.54 -9.53 10.30
CA SER A 291 -9.96 -9.69 10.62
C SER A 291 -10.29 -8.97 11.92
N SER A 292 -11.29 -8.11 11.88
CA SER A 292 -11.80 -7.35 13.04
C SER A 292 -12.36 -8.25 14.15
N THR A 293 -12.75 -9.50 13.84
CA THR A 293 -13.45 -10.38 14.77
C THR A 293 -12.53 -11.34 15.54
N ASN A 294 -11.47 -11.83 14.90
CA ASN A 294 -10.58 -12.84 15.49
C ASN A 294 -9.09 -12.50 15.35
N LYS A 295 -8.75 -11.30 14.86
CA LYS A 295 -7.38 -10.85 14.60
C LYS A 295 -6.57 -11.84 13.73
N ALA A 296 -7.26 -12.65 12.93
CA ALA A 296 -6.60 -13.54 11.97
C ALA A 296 -6.07 -12.69 10.80
N ILE A 297 -4.87 -13.04 10.35
CA ILE A 297 -4.20 -12.41 9.22
C ILE A 297 -4.53 -13.18 7.94
N THR A 298 -4.99 -12.45 6.94
CA THR A 298 -5.14 -12.93 5.56
C THR A 298 -4.05 -12.29 4.71
N ILE A 299 -3.12 -13.10 4.19
CA ILE A 299 -2.06 -12.60 3.29
C ILE A 299 -2.61 -12.48 1.88
N ASP A 300 -2.83 -11.26 1.42
CA ASP A 300 -3.33 -10.96 0.09
C ASP A 300 -2.25 -11.18 -0.97
N HIS A 301 -1.05 -10.68 -0.71
CA HIS A 301 0.06 -10.72 -1.66
C HIS A 301 1.42 -10.69 -0.96
N ALA A 302 2.45 -11.22 -1.61
CA ALA A 302 3.81 -11.17 -1.10
C ALA A 302 4.76 -10.91 -2.27
N VAL A 303 5.58 -9.87 -2.15
CA VAL A 303 6.71 -9.62 -3.05
C VAL A 303 7.96 -10.04 -2.29
N GLN A 304 8.60 -11.11 -2.75
CA GLN A 304 9.68 -11.75 -2.01
C GLN A 304 11.04 -11.35 -2.56
N SER A 305 12.03 -11.34 -1.68
CA SER A 305 13.45 -11.22 -2.01
C SER A 305 13.81 -9.99 -2.84
N VAL A 306 13.24 -8.83 -2.50
CA VAL A 306 13.55 -7.58 -3.19
C VAL A 306 14.91 -7.07 -2.72
N LEU A 307 15.83 -6.86 -3.67
CA LEU A 307 17.16 -6.31 -3.39
C LEU A 307 17.08 -4.85 -2.95
N PRO A 308 17.92 -4.39 -2.01
CA PRO A 308 17.94 -2.97 -1.63
C PRO A 308 18.20 -2.03 -2.80
N SER A 309 19.12 -2.40 -3.69
CA SER A 309 19.44 -1.64 -4.89
C SER A 309 18.22 -1.43 -5.79
N ARG A 310 17.24 -2.35 -5.75
CA ARG A 310 16.00 -2.22 -6.48
C ARG A 310 15.08 -1.18 -5.86
N PHE A 311 14.96 -1.16 -4.53
CA PHE A 311 14.24 -0.11 -3.81
C PHE A 311 14.86 1.27 -4.08
N SER A 312 16.18 1.44 -3.91
CA SER A 312 16.83 2.73 -4.13
C SER A 312 16.69 3.19 -5.60
N PHE A 313 16.79 2.26 -6.55
CA PHE A 313 16.58 2.55 -7.97
C PHE A 313 15.15 3.04 -8.25
N ILE A 314 14.13 2.35 -7.74
CA ILE A 314 12.73 2.76 -7.91
C ILE A 314 12.49 4.14 -7.26
N GLY A 315 12.98 4.35 -6.04
CA GLY A 315 12.90 5.64 -5.34
C GLY A 315 13.49 6.80 -6.15
N LYS A 316 14.66 6.58 -6.75
CA LYS A 316 15.30 7.57 -7.64
C LYS A 316 14.46 7.89 -8.87
N ILE A 317 13.85 6.89 -9.50
CA ILE A 317 13.01 7.09 -10.71
C ILE A 317 11.74 7.87 -10.37
N PHE A 318 11.12 7.62 -9.21
CA PHE A 318 9.97 8.42 -8.77
C PHE A 318 10.29 9.92 -8.71
N LYS A 319 11.47 10.27 -8.18
CA LYS A 319 11.97 11.65 -8.15
C LYS A 319 12.29 12.18 -9.55
N GLU A 320 13.03 11.41 -10.34
CA GLU A 320 13.45 11.79 -11.71
C GLU A 320 12.26 12.12 -12.61
N TYR A 321 11.19 11.33 -12.56
CA TYR A 321 9.99 11.54 -13.37
C TYR A 321 8.89 12.35 -12.67
N GLU A 322 9.11 12.79 -11.43
CA GLU A 322 8.14 13.52 -10.62
C GLU A 322 6.74 12.89 -10.70
N ILE A 323 6.68 11.56 -10.52
CA ILE A 323 5.46 10.77 -10.65
C ILE A 323 5.19 10.03 -9.35
N LYS A 324 3.90 9.86 -9.03
CA LYS A 324 3.46 9.11 -7.86
C LYS A 324 3.00 7.72 -8.23
N LEU A 325 3.19 6.76 -7.31
CA LEU A 325 2.78 5.37 -7.52
C LEU A 325 1.28 5.25 -7.82
N TYR A 326 0.43 6.03 -7.14
CA TYR A 326 -1.01 5.99 -7.41
C TYR A 326 -1.35 6.33 -8.87
N ILE A 327 -0.60 7.24 -9.51
CA ILE A 327 -0.80 7.61 -10.93
C ILE A 327 -0.46 6.41 -11.80
N ILE A 328 0.71 5.80 -11.57
CA ILE A 328 1.16 4.61 -12.29
C ILE A 328 0.12 3.50 -12.20
N LEU A 329 -0.40 3.24 -10.99
CA LEU A 329 -1.42 2.21 -10.77
C LEU A 329 -2.73 2.54 -11.49
N ILE A 330 -3.27 3.75 -11.39
CA ILE A 330 -4.55 4.12 -12.04
C ILE A 330 -4.47 3.91 -13.55
N TYR A 331 -3.42 4.42 -14.19
CA TYR A 331 -3.27 4.38 -15.64
C TYR A 331 -2.97 2.96 -16.16
N SER A 332 -2.20 2.17 -15.41
CA SER A 332 -1.73 0.85 -15.87
C SER A 332 -2.63 -0.32 -15.45
N THR A 333 -3.59 -0.11 -14.54
CA THR A 333 -4.44 -1.18 -13.97
C THR A 333 -5.94 -0.95 -14.13
N ALA A 334 -6.34 0.03 -14.92
CA ALA A 334 -7.74 0.25 -15.26
C ALA A 334 -8.35 -1.03 -15.87
N VAL A 335 -9.41 -1.55 -15.26
CA VAL A 335 -10.12 -2.75 -15.74
C VAL A 335 -11.43 -2.41 -16.42
N LYS A 336 -12.04 -1.30 -16.03
CA LYS A 336 -13.29 -0.79 -16.58
C LYS A 336 -13.29 0.72 -16.49
N VAL A 337 -13.62 1.37 -17.59
CA VAL A 337 -13.71 2.82 -17.68
C VAL A 337 -15.09 3.16 -18.21
N THR A 338 -15.83 3.94 -17.43
CA THR A 338 -17.17 4.42 -17.79
C THR A 338 -17.16 5.93 -18.01
N SER A 339 -18.30 6.54 -18.34
CA SER A 339 -18.40 8.00 -18.34
C SER A 339 -18.11 8.58 -16.96
N ASP A 340 -18.37 7.85 -15.88
CA ASP A 340 -18.41 8.41 -14.54
C ASP A 340 -17.18 8.03 -13.73
N SER A 341 -16.60 6.85 -13.98
CA SER A 341 -15.54 6.27 -13.17
C SER A 341 -14.42 5.60 -13.97
N VAL A 342 -13.22 5.59 -13.38
CA VAL A 342 -12.11 4.70 -13.75
C VAL A 342 -11.98 3.66 -12.62
N GLU A 343 -12.29 2.41 -12.92
CA GLU A 343 -12.28 1.31 -11.94
C GLU A 343 -11.00 0.48 -12.08
N THR A 344 -10.42 0.14 -10.93
CA THR A 344 -9.23 -0.73 -10.79
C THR A 344 -9.55 -1.83 -9.79
N THR A 345 -8.74 -2.90 -9.77
CA THR A 345 -8.87 -3.97 -8.77
C THR A 345 -7.58 -4.13 -7.99
N ASP A 346 -7.68 -4.52 -6.72
CA ASP A 346 -6.51 -4.77 -5.87
C ASP A 346 -5.59 -5.84 -6.47
N LYS A 347 -6.17 -6.86 -7.10
CA LYS A 347 -5.42 -7.91 -7.80
C LYS A 347 -4.52 -7.36 -8.90
N GLU A 348 -5.04 -6.48 -9.75
CA GLU A 348 -4.25 -5.88 -10.84
C GLU A 348 -3.20 -4.90 -10.32
N LYS A 349 -3.53 -4.12 -9.28
CA LYS A 349 -2.58 -3.25 -8.61
C LYS A 349 -1.41 -4.02 -7.98
N MET A 350 -1.70 -5.10 -7.27
CA MET A 350 -0.68 -5.98 -6.68
C MET A 350 0.22 -6.61 -7.73
N ARG A 351 -0.36 -7.12 -8.84
CA ARG A 351 0.42 -7.67 -9.96
C ARG A 351 1.37 -6.65 -10.59
N LEU A 352 0.90 -5.42 -10.74
CA LEU A 352 1.74 -4.33 -11.25
C LEU A 352 2.84 -3.96 -10.27
N LEU A 353 2.52 -3.87 -8.98
CA LEU A 353 3.48 -3.58 -7.93
C LEU A 353 4.58 -4.66 -7.87
N ASP A 354 4.20 -5.93 -7.87
CA ASP A 354 5.11 -7.08 -7.97
C ASP A 354 6.01 -6.95 -9.20
N SER A 355 5.44 -6.62 -10.36
CA SER A 355 6.21 -6.42 -11.59
C SER A 355 7.22 -5.27 -11.47
N ILE A 356 6.84 -4.16 -10.84
CA ILE A 356 7.74 -3.03 -10.58
C ILE A 356 8.90 -3.44 -9.65
N PHE A 357 8.64 -4.19 -8.58
CA PHE A 357 9.71 -4.58 -7.66
C PHE A 357 10.56 -5.76 -8.14
N THR A 358 10.02 -6.63 -8.99
CA THR A 358 10.74 -7.81 -9.52
C THR A 358 11.31 -7.62 -10.93
N GLY A 359 10.90 -6.57 -11.63
CA GLY A 359 11.27 -6.34 -13.04
C GLY A 359 10.59 -7.30 -14.02
N ARG A 360 9.44 -7.88 -13.65
CA ARG A 360 8.68 -8.75 -14.55
C ARG A 360 8.07 -7.96 -15.70
N ARG A 361 8.11 -8.55 -16.89
CA ARG A 361 7.54 -7.96 -18.11
C ARG A 361 6.02 -7.85 -18.01
N ILE A 362 5.50 -6.75 -18.51
CA ILE A 362 4.06 -6.46 -18.63
C ILE A 362 3.71 -6.44 -20.12
N ASP A 363 2.48 -6.84 -20.44
CA ASP A 363 1.97 -6.76 -21.80
C ASP A 363 1.85 -5.28 -22.24
N ARG A 364 2.69 -4.91 -23.22
CA ARG A 364 2.75 -3.55 -23.81
C ARG A 364 1.43 -3.15 -24.46
N ASN A 365 0.73 -4.06 -25.13
CA ASN A 365 -0.54 -3.75 -25.78
C ASN A 365 -1.63 -3.53 -24.74
N LEU A 366 -1.68 -4.36 -23.71
CA LEU A 366 -2.60 -4.17 -22.58
C LEU A 366 -2.36 -2.84 -21.87
N PHE A 367 -1.09 -2.44 -21.68
CA PHE A 367 -0.75 -1.13 -21.15
C PHE A 367 -1.36 -0.01 -22.02
N PHE A 368 -1.08 0.00 -23.33
CA PHE A 368 -1.56 1.06 -24.21
C PHE A 368 -3.09 1.12 -24.29
N LYS A 369 -3.75 -0.04 -24.30
CA LYS A 369 -5.21 -0.11 -24.21
C LYS A 369 -5.73 0.60 -22.95
N ARG A 370 -5.20 0.23 -21.78
CA ARG A 370 -5.65 0.77 -20.48
C ARG A 370 -5.43 2.27 -20.37
N VAL A 371 -4.25 2.76 -20.74
CA VAL A 371 -3.95 4.19 -20.65
C VAL A 371 -4.81 5.00 -21.62
N MET A 372 -5.15 4.44 -22.78
CA MET A 372 -6.03 5.12 -23.74
C MET A 372 -7.49 5.13 -23.31
N ASP A 373 -7.97 4.08 -22.65
CA ASP A 373 -9.31 4.09 -22.03
C ASP A 373 -9.40 5.19 -20.96
N VAL A 374 -8.36 5.34 -20.12
CA VAL A 374 -8.29 6.41 -19.11
C VAL A 374 -8.18 7.80 -19.75
N TYR A 375 -7.35 7.95 -20.79
CA TYR A 375 -7.25 9.20 -21.53
C TYR A 375 -8.60 9.60 -22.13
N GLN A 376 -9.30 8.63 -22.76
CA GLN A 376 -10.63 8.84 -23.30
C GLN A 376 -11.57 9.41 -22.25
N HIS A 377 -11.68 8.78 -21.08
CA HIS A 377 -12.53 9.25 -19.98
C HIS A 377 -12.37 10.74 -19.69
N TYR A 378 -11.13 11.18 -19.47
CA TYR A 378 -10.85 12.58 -19.16
C TYR A 378 -11.00 13.50 -20.38
N PHE A 379 -10.72 13.00 -21.59
CA PHE A 379 -10.94 13.76 -22.81
C PHE A 379 -12.43 14.09 -23.02
N LEU A 380 -13.32 13.13 -22.77
CA LEU A 380 -14.76 13.32 -22.95
C LEU A 380 -15.34 14.38 -22.01
N LYS A 381 -14.82 14.42 -20.79
CA LYS A 381 -15.14 15.43 -19.76
C LYS A 381 -14.43 16.76 -19.94
N ASP A 382 -13.56 16.88 -20.95
CA ASP A 382 -12.70 18.05 -21.16
C ASP A 382 -11.73 18.34 -20.00
N GLU A 383 -11.37 17.30 -19.23
CA GLU A 383 -10.47 17.39 -18.09
C GLU A 383 -9.05 16.86 -18.39
N HIS A 384 -8.82 16.31 -19.58
CA HIS A 384 -7.53 15.73 -20.00
C HIS A 384 -6.34 16.71 -19.85
N ARG A 385 -6.57 18.01 -20.11
CA ARG A 385 -5.55 19.06 -19.92
C ARG A 385 -5.36 19.41 -18.45
N LYS A 386 -6.46 19.55 -17.70
CA LYS A 386 -6.46 19.84 -16.25
C LYS A 386 -5.64 18.80 -15.48
N TYR A 387 -5.76 17.52 -15.84
CA TYR A 387 -5.02 16.43 -15.21
C TYR A 387 -3.73 16.04 -15.94
N ALA A 388 -3.31 16.79 -16.96
CA ALA A 388 -2.14 16.53 -17.78
C ALA A 388 -2.00 15.04 -18.17
N CYS A 389 -3.10 14.43 -18.65
CA CYS A 389 -3.20 12.99 -18.83
C CYS A 389 -2.06 12.42 -19.68
N MET A 390 -1.79 13.03 -20.83
CA MET A 390 -0.72 12.56 -21.72
C MET A 390 0.67 12.63 -21.06
N LYS A 391 0.96 13.70 -20.30
CA LYS A 391 2.21 13.81 -19.52
C LYS A 391 2.33 12.67 -18.51
N ASN A 392 1.25 12.35 -17.80
CA ASN A 392 1.21 11.25 -16.84
C ASN A 392 1.37 9.88 -17.50
N ILE A 393 0.75 9.66 -18.67
CA ILE A 393 0.92 8.43 -19.45
C ILE A 393 2.37 8.27 -19.89
N ASN A 394 2.98 9.31 -20.44
CA ASN A 394 4.36 9.30 -20.91
C ASN A 394 5.34 9.00 -19.77
N ARG A 395 5.17 9.66 -18.62
CA ARG A 395 5.98 9.41 -17.42
C ARG A 395 5.77 8.00 -16.87
N THR A 396 4.54 7.51 -16.86
CA THR A 396 4.21 6.13 -16.43
C THR A 396 4.89 5.10 -17.33
N TYR A 397 4.80 5.26 -18.65
CA TYR A 397 5.42 4.34 -19.60
C TYR A 397 6.94 4.29 -19.42
N ASN A 398 7.60 5.45 -19.29
CA ASN A 398 9.04 5.51 -19.11
C ASN A 398 9.51 5.03 -17.75
N PHE A 399 8.72 5.27 -16.69
CA PHE A 399 8.93 4.64 -15.39
C PHE A 399 8.96 3.11 -15.51
N LEU A 400 7.97 2.53 -16.19
CA LEU A 400 7.88 1.09 -16.40
C LEU A 400 9.01 0.57 -17.30
N CYS A 401 9.46 1.35 -18.27
CA CYS A 401 10.63 1.01 -19.10
C CYS A 401 11.92 0.96 -18.28
N ARG A 402 12.16 1.97 -17.44
CA ARG A 402 13.32 1.99 -16.53
C ARG A 402 13.27 0.86 -15.51
N CYS A 403 12.06 0.47 -15.09
CA CYS A 403 11.86 -0.71 -14.26
C CYS A 403 12.01 -2.05 -15.02
N ASN A 404 12.39 -2.07 -16.30
CA ASN A 404 12.46 -3.27 -17.15
C ASN A 404 11.12 -4.01 -17.33
N CYS A 405 10.00 -3.36 -17.01
CA CYS A 405 8.67 -3.94 -17.16
C CYS A 405 8.15 -3.83 -18.60
N ILE A 406 8.56 -2.79 -19.33
CA ILE A 406 8.24 -2.54 -20.74
C ILE A 406 9.54 -2.18 -21.47
N GLU A 407 9.61 -2.36 -22.78
CA GLU A 407 10.80 -2.05 -23.58
C GLU A 407 10.65 -0.75 -24.37
N LYS A 408 11.80 -0.15 -24.75
CA LYS A 408 11.92 1.02 -25.64
C LYS A 408 11.33 2.30 -25.04
N GLY A 409 11.97 2.84 -24.01
CA GLY A 409 11.65 4.16 -23.47
C GLY A 409 12.12 5.29 -24.39
N TRP A 410 11.83 6.53 -23.98
CA TRP A 410 12.34 7.77 -24.56
C TRP A 410 12.65 8.78 -23.45
N ASN A 411 13.40 9.83 -23.76
CA ASN A 411 13.72 10.89 -22.81
C ASN A 411 12.49 11.78 -22.56
N VAL A 412 11.66 11.34 -21.62
CA VAL A 412 10.36 11.97 -21.29
C VAL A 412 10.48 13.31 -20.57
N MET A 413 11.64 13.59 -19.97
CA MET A 413 11.89 14.82 -19.22
C MET A 413 12.55 15.90 -20.08
N GLU A 414 12.98 15.55 -21.28
CA GLU A 414 13.54 16.51 -22.22
C GLU A 414 12.43 17.25 -22.96
N ASP A 415 12.61 18.56 -23.03
CA ASP A 415 11.77 19.45 -23.78
C ASP A 415 12.36 19.67 -25.17
N TYR A 416 11.63 19.25 -26.21
CA TYR A 416 12.04 19.33 -27.61
C TYR A 416 11.53 20.61 -28.29
N LYS A 417 12.25 21.09 -29.31
CA LYS A 417 11.89 22.22 -30.17
C LYS A 417 10.85 21.86 -31.21
N ASP A 418 10.90 20.64 -31.74
CA ASP A 418 9.93 20.13 -32.69
C ASP A 418 9.88 18.58 -32.67
N TYR A 419 8.97 18.01 -33.47
CA TYR A 419 8.86 16.55 -33.58
C TYR A 419 10.07 15.91 -34.29
N THR A 420 10.84 16.67 -35.06
CA THR A 420 12.05 16.15 -35.73
C THR A 420 13.15 15.91 -34.71
N GLU A 421 13.36 16.86 -33.79
CA GLU A 421 14.27 16.71 -32.67
C GLU A 421 13.82 15.59 -31.73
N LEU A 422 12.51 15.52 -31.41
CA LEU A 422 11.93 14.41 -30.64
C LEU A 422 12.28 13.05 -31.27
N PHE A 423 12.10 12.89 -32.57
CA PHE A 423 12.38 11.62 -33.23
C PHE A 423 13.88 11.30 -33.29
N LYS A 424 14.73 12.31 -33.51
CA LYS A 424 16.19 12.14 -33.56
C LYS A 424 16.77 11.79 -32.19
N GLY A 425 16.28 12.39 -31.11
CA GLY A 425 16.72 12.11 -29.76
C GLY A 425 16.24 10.76 -29.21
N ASN A 426 15.21 10.16 -29.83
CA ASN A 426 14.52 8.98 -29.28
C ASN A 426 14.32 7.88 -30.33
N THR A 427 15.39 7.52 -31.03
CA THR A 427 15.36 6.53 -32.12
C THR A 427 14.96 5.13 -31.67
N GLU A 428 15.22 4.77 -30.41
CA GLU A 428 14.80 3.48 -29.85
C GLU A 428 13.27 3.34 -29.75
N TYR A 429 12.58 4.41 -29.35
CA TYR A 429 11.12 4.41 -29.32
C TYR A 429 10.52 4.68 -30.69
N PHE A 430 11.02 5.69 -31.43
CA PHE A 430 10.57 6.03 -32.79
C PHE A 430 11.32 5.21 -33.85
N ASP A 431 11.37 3.90 -33.65
CA ASP A 431 12.08 2.92 -34.46
C ASP A 431 11.36 2.53 -35.76
N THR A 432 10.14 3.01 -35.96
CA THR A 432 9.29 2.69 -37.12
C THR A 432 8.66 3.94 -37.71
N ASN A 433 8.43 3.92 -39.02
CA ASN A 433 7.79 5.01 -39.74
C ASN A 433 6.32 5.15 -39.33
N GLU A 434 5.65 4.04 -38.99
CA GLU A 434 4.26 4.06 -38.48
C GLU A 434 4.12 4.97 -37.25
N LYS A 435 5.08 4.91 -36.31
CA LYS A 435 5.01 5.71 -35.09
C LYS A 435 5.14 7.20 -35.37
N LYS A 436 6.11 7.56 -36.22
CA LYS A 436 6.33 8.94 -36.66
C LYS A 436 5.11 9.48 -37.39
N ALA A 437 4.54 8.69 -38.31
CA ALA A 437 3.37 9.07 -39.08
C ALA A 437 2.16 9.40 -38.19
N TRP A 438 1.83 8.51 -37.24
CA TRP A 438 0.69 8.73 -36.33
C TRP A 438 0.89 9.95 -35.43
N PHE A 439 2.09 10.14 -34.90
CA PHE A 439 2.42 11.31 -34.09
C PHE A 439 2.25 12.61 -34.88
N ILE A 440 2.86 12.70 -36.08
CA ILE A 440 2.76 13.91 -36.92
C ILE A 440 1.31 14.18 -37.30
N LEU A 441 0.53 13.15 -37.62
CA LEU A 441 -0.89 13.31 -37.97
C LEU A 441 -1.70 13.87 -36.77
N GLY A 442 -1.40 13.43 -35.55
CA GLY A 442 -1.96 14.01 -34.33
C GLY A 442 -1.61 15.49 -34.15
N LYS A 443 -0.34 15.86 -34.41
CA LYS A 443 0.10 17.26 -34.35
C LYS A 443 -0.55 18.13 -35.42
N ALA A 444 -0.73 17.59 -36.63
CA ALA A 444 -1.48 18.25 -37.69
C ALA A 444 -2.95 18.46 -37.28
N TYR A 445 -3.57 17.46 -36.63
CA TYR A 445 -4.92 17.56 -36.12
C TYR A 445 -5.08 18.71 -35.12
N SER A 446 -4.24 18.79 -34.09
CA SER A 446 -4.32 19.88 -33.09
C SER A 446 -4.06 21.26 -33.70
N THR A 447 -3.13 21.34 -34.66
CA THR A 447 -2.84 22.56 -35.42
C THR A 447 -4.06 23.01 -36.23
N MET A 448 -4.76 22.08 -36.90
CA MET A 448 -5.98 22.40 -37.65
C MET A 448 -7.10 22.89 -36.72
N VAL A 449 -7.29 22.24 -35.57
CA VAL A 449 -8.27 22.69 -34.56
C VAL A 449 -7.99 24.12 -34.13
N TYR A 450 -6.73 24.45 -33.83
CA TYR A 450 -6.31 25.82 -33.48
C TYR A 450 -6.65 26.82 -34.60
N LEU A 451 -6.30 26.50 -35.85
CA LEU A 451 -6.57 27.36 -37.01
C LEU A 451 -8.07 27.54 -37.29
N MET A 452 -8.87 26.50 -37.08
CA MET A 452 -10.33 26.58 -37.21
C MET A 452 -10.95 27.50 -36.14
N LYS A 453 -10.44 27.46 -34.91
CA LYS A 453 -10.90 28.36 -33.83
C LYS A 453 -10.46 29.80 -34.08
N GLY A 454 -9.23 30.02 -34.56
CA GLY A 454 -8.71 31.35 -34.90
C GLY A 454 -9.33 32.00 -36.13
N ASN A 455 -9.93 31.24 -37.06
CA ASN A 455 -10.70 31.81 -38.17
C ASN A 455 -12.12 32.22 -37.75
N LYS A 456 -12.74 31.56 -36.75
CA LYS A 456 -14.05 31.97 -36.21
C LYS A 456 -14.01 33.34 -35.52
N SER A 457 -12.88 33.72 -34.91
CA SER A 457 -12.71 35.00 -34.21
C SER A 457 -12.59 36.21 -35.14
N LYS A 458 -12.50 36.02 -36.46
CA LYS A 458 -12.56 37.14 -37.42
C LYS A 458 -13.99 37.53 -37.81
N ASP A 459 -14.97 36.64 -37.56
CA ASP A 459 -16.35 36.81 -38.02
C ASP A 459 -17.36 37.07 -36.89
N ASN A 460 -17.00 36.90 -35.61
CA ASN A 460 -17.88 37.14 -34.45
C ASN A 460 -17.09 37.71 -33.24
N GLU A 461 -17.59 38.79 -32.63
CA GLU A 461 -16.96 39.52 -31.50
C GLU A 461 -17.03 38.81 -30.13
N GLU A 462 -17.71 37.67 -30.01
CA GLU A 462 -17.72 36.86 -28.78
C GLU A 462 -17.02 35.51 -29.00
N VAL A 463 -15.74 35.45 -28.64
CA VAL A 463 -14.95 34.20 -28.73
C VAL A 463 -15.30 33.30 -27.55
N ASN A 464 -16.20 32.34 -27.76
CA ASN A 464 -16.32 31.22 -26.84
C ASN A 464 -15.24 30.16 -27.15
N HIS A 465 -14.05 30.32 -26.54
CA HIS A 465 -12.93 29.37 -26.67
C HIS A 465 -13.30 27.91 -26.28
N ASN A 466 -14.43 27.70 -25.60
CA ASN A 466 -14.94 26.40 -25.21
C ASN A 466 -15.79 25.71 -26.29
N GLU A 467 -16.08 26.35 -27.42
CA GLU A 467 -16.89 25.72 -28.47
C GLU A 467 -16.07 24.68 -29.27
N ARG A 468 -16.44 23.40 -29.15
CA ARG A 468 -15.83 22.30 -29.91
C ARG A 468 -16.03 22.50 -31.42
N THR A 469 -14.94 22.39 -32.17
CA THR A 469 -14.95 22.39 -33.64
C THR A 469 -15.65 21.14 -34.20
N SER A 470 -16.00 21.17 -35.48
CA SER A 470 -16.54 19.97 -36.16
C SER A 470 -15.55 18.80 -36.21
N LEU A 471 -14.24 19.03 -36.00
CA LEU A 471 -13.26 17.96 -35.81
C LEU A 471 -13.40 17.34 -34.42
N GLU A 472 -13.47 18.17 -33.38
CA GLU A 472 -13.59 17.73 -31.98
C GLU A 472 -14.95 17.08 -31.66
N LYS A 473 -16.00 17.38 -32.44
CA LYS A 473 -17.33 16.75 -32.32
C LYS A 473 -17.39 15.35 -32.94
N ASN A 474 -16.49 15.01 -33.87
CA ASN A 474 -16.42 13.68 -34.47
C ASN A 474 -15.63 12.76 -33.55
N PHE A 475 -16.29 11.74 -32.99
CA PHE A 475 -15.67 10.87 -31.99
C PHE A 475 -14.75 9.83 -32.62
N PHE A 476 -13.48 9.81 -32.22
CA PHE A 476 -12.46 8.93 -32.80
C PHE A 476 -12.14 7.68 -31.96
N PHE A 477 -12.53 7.63 -30.68
CA PHE A 477 -12.09 6.57 -29.78
C PHE A 477 -12.59 5.16 -30.10
N SER A 478 -13.73 5.02 -30.81
CA SER A 478 -14.28 3.74 -31.24
C SER A 478 -13.57 3.13 -32.46
N ARG A 479 -12.68 3.88 -33.10
CA ARG A 479 -11.90 3.43 -34.26
C ARG A 479 -10.67 2.62 -33.84
N LYS A 480 -10.17 1.83 -34.78
CA LYS A 480 -9.04 0.92 -34.55
C LYS A 480 -7.69 1.59 -34.79
N PHE A 481 -7.64 2.75 -35.45
CA PHE A 481 -6.36 3.42 -35.78
C PHE A 481 -5.47 2.50 -36.63
N ASP A 482 -6.09 1.87 -37.63
CA ASP A 482 -5.40 1.15 -38.68
C ASP A 482 -5.06 2.10 -39.85
N TYR A 483 -4.48 1.55 -40.92
CA TYR A 483 -4.15 2.34 -42.10
C TYR A 483 -5.36 2.97 -42.80
N LYS A 484 -6.53 2.32 -42.79
CA LYS A 484 -7.73 2.90 -43.39
C LYS A 484 -8.17 4.12 -42.58
N ASP A 485 -8.10 4.02 -41.24
CA ASP A 485 -8.34 5.14 -40.35
C ASP A 485 -7.32 6.27 -40.57
N PHE A 486 -6.04 5.95 -40.78
CA PHE A 486 -5.01 6.95 -41.08
C PHE A 486 -5.35 7.74 -42.35
N ILE A 487 -5.67 7.05 -43.44
CA ILE A 487 -6.05 7.69 -44.72
C ILE A 487 -7.31 8.54 -44.53
N TYR A 488 -8.31 8.01 -43.83
CA TYR A 488 -9.53 8.74 -43.52
C TYR A 488 -9.26 10.04 -42.75
N PHE A 489 -8.45 10.00 -41.69
CA PHE A 489 -8.11 11.19 -40.90
C PHE A 489 -7.28 12.19 -41.70
N SER A 490 -6.31 11.72 -42.48
CA SER A 490 -5.48 12.58 -43.32
C SER A 490 -6.31 13.33 -44.38
N ASN A 491 -7.25 12.63 -45.02
CA ASN A 491 -8.18 13.23 -45.97
C ASN A 491 -9.13 14.21 -45.27
N LEU A 492 -9.69 13.83 -44.12
CA LEU A 492 -10.56 14.71 -43.32
C LEU A 492 -9.85 16.03 -42.97
N LEU A 493 -8.58 16.00 -42.56
CA LEU A 493 -7.80 17.19 -42.27
C LEU A 493 -7.56 18.04 -43.53
N THR A 494 -7.30 17.40 -44.67
CA THR A 494 -7.12 18.08 -45.96
C THR A 494 -8.41 18.78 -46.40
N ASP A 495 -9.56 18.11 -46.31
CA ASP A 495 -10.87 18.67 -46.66
C ASP A 495 -11.23 19.86 -45.77
N LYS A 496 -10.93 19.79 -44.47
CA LYS A 496 -11.10 20.92 -43.56
C LYS A 496 -10.17 22.07 -43.90
N ALA A 497 -8.91 21.79 -44.24
CA ALA A 497 -7.98 22.85 -44.64
C ALA A 497 -8.47 23.61 -45.88
N ILE A 498 -9.01 22.90 -46.87
CA ILE A 498 -9.64 23.52 -48.05
C ILE A 498 -10.87 24.34 -47.64
N LYS A 499 -11.80 23.75 -46.87
CA LYS A 499 -13.04 24.41 -46.45
C LYS A 499 -12.80 25.71 -45.69
N TYR A 500 -11.81 25.73 -44.80
CA TYR A 500 -11.48 26.89 -43.97
C TYR A 500 -10.37 27.77 -44.56
N LYS A 501 -9.99 27.55 -45.83
CA LYS A 501 -8.94 28.29 -46.56
C LYS A 501 -7.64 28.40 -45.76
N VAL A 502 -7.23 27.31 -45.12
CA VAL A 502 -5.99 27.23 -44.35
C VAL A 502 -4.82 27.08 -45.31
N ASP A 503 -4.14 28.18 -45.61
CA ASP A 503 -2.92 28.20 -46.43
C ASP A 503 -1.67 28.45 -45.58
N LYS A 504 -1.36 27.49 -44.70
CA LYS A 504 -0.14 27.51 -43.89
C LYS A 504 0.82 26.43 -44.38
N VAL A 505 1.98 26.84 -44.89
CA VAL A 505 3.06 25.97 -45.39
C VAL A 505 3.40 24.88 -44.37
N TYR A 506 3.51 25.25 -43.09
CA TYR A 506 3.81 24.32 -42.00
C TYR A 506 2.77 23.19 -41.84
N PHE A 507 1.47 23.49 -41.98
CA PHE A 507 0.41 22.46 -41.89
C PHE A 507 0.48 21.48 -43.07
N LYS A 508 0.64 22.01 -44.29
CA LYS A 508 0.79 21.18 -45.50
C LYS A 508 2.01 20.26 -45.39
N LYS A 509 3.13 20.78 -44.89
CA LYS A 509 4.36 20.01 -44.63
C LYS A 509 4.09 18.83 -43.69
N MET A 510 3.44 19.04 -42.54
CA MET A 510 3.11 17.95 -41.62
C MET A 510 2.26 16.84 -42.26
N ILE A 511 1.24 17.20 -43.04
CA ILE A 511 0.38 16.21 -43.72
C ILE A 511 1.17 15.40 -44.75
N CYS A 512 2.02 16.05 -45.53
CA CYS A 512 2.90 15.38 -46.50
C CYS A 512 3.86 14.42 -45.79
N GLU A 513 4.58 14.88 -44.77
CA GLU A 513 5.53 14.05 -44.03
C GLU A 513 4.84 12.85 -43.37
N ALA A 514 3.67 13.05 -42.76
CA ALA A 514 2.91 11.95 -42.17
C ALA A 514 2.54 10.88 -43.22
N LYS A 515 2.12 11.30 -44.42
CA LYS A 515 1.80 10.39 -45.53
C LYS A 515 3.06 9.67 -46.04
N ASP A 516 4.18 10.37 -46.16
CA ASP A 516 5.45 9.80 -46.63
C ASP A 516 5.97 8.72 -45.68
N TYR A 517 5.89 8.96 -44.36
CA TYR A 517 6.21 7.95 -43.37
C TYR A 517 5.23 6.76 -43.43
N MET A 518 3.92 7.02 -43.50
CA MET A 518 2.93 5.93 -43.56
C MET A 518 3.02 5.08 -44.84
N ALA A 519 3.46 5.67 -45.96
CA ALA A 519 3.73 4.93 -47.20
C ALA A 519 4.84 3.88 -47.04
N LYS A 520 5.77 4.11 -46.09
CA LYS A 520 6.89 3.22 -45.76
C LYS A 520 6.65 2.40 -44.48
N ARG A 521 5.38 2.15 -44.15
CA ARG A 521 4.97 1.42 -42.94
C ARG A 521 5.53 0.00 -42.89
N GLU A 522 5.79 -0.46 -41.68
CA GLU A 522 6.34 -1.78 -41.39
C GLU A 522 5.27 -2.82 -41.01
N GLY A 523 4.04 -2.39 -40.69
CA GLY A 523 2.92 -3.26 -40.31
C GLY A 523 3.07 -3.89 -38.92
N LYS A 524 3.82 -3.25 -38.02
CA LYS A 524 4.21 -3.80 -36.71
C LYS A 524 3.57 -3.07 -35.53
N LEU A 525 3.01 -1.89 -35.75
CA LEU A 525 2.42 -1.08 -34.70
C LEU A 525 1.02 -1.58 -34.31
N SER A 526 0.76 -1.75 -33.00
CA SER A 526 -0.57 -2.11 -32.52
C SER A 526 -1.54 -0.92 -32.58
N PHE A 527 -2.84 -1.23 -32.67
CA PHE A 527 -3.92 -0.25 -32.73
C PHE A 527 -3.96 0.70 -31.52
N ASP A 528 -3.76 0.17 -30.32
CA ASP A 528 -3.78 0.98 -29.10
C ASP A 528 -2.53 1.86 -28.98
N GLU A 529 -1.37 1.39 -29.43
CA GLU A 529 -0.16 2.21 -29.46
C GLU A 529 -0.25 3.30 -30.54
N ALA A 530 -0.80 2.99 -31.73
CA ALA A 530 -1.09 3.98 -32.78
C ALA A 530 -2.05 5.08 -32.28
N LYS A 531 -3.10 4.69 -31.56
CA LYS A 531 -4.04 5.62 -30.91
C LYS A 531 -3.32 6.50 -29.90
N TYR A 532 -2.49 5.92 -29.04
CA TYR A 532 -1.65 6.66 -28.11
C TYR A 532 -0.76 7.69 -28.81
N LEU A 533 -0.04 7.31 -29.88
CA LEU A 533 0.87 8.19 -30.61
C LEU A 533 0.13 9.37 -31.26
N PHE A 534 -1.05 9.13 -31.83
CA PHE A 534 -1.88 10.19 -32.36
C PHE A 534 -2.25 11.19 -31.27
N PHE A 535 -2.78 10.74 -30.14
CA PHE A 535 -3.17 11.65 -29.05
C PHE A 535 -1.97 12.30 -28.36
N TRP A 536 -0.82 11.64 -28.34
CA TRP A 536 0.42 12.28 -27.92
C TRP A 536 0.77 13.43 -28.86
N GLY A 537 0.68 13.24 -30.18
CA GLY A 537 0.85 14.33 -31.15
C GLY A 537 -0.17 15.47 -30.97
N VAL A 538 -1.42 15.15 -30.65
CA VAL A 538 -2.48 16.15 -30.37
C VAL A 538 -2.09 17.04 -29.18
N ASP A 539 -1.65 16.44 -28.08
CA ASP A 539 -1.32 17.12 -26.83
C ASP A 539 0.15 17.58 -26.75
N ALA A 540 0.97 17.31 -27.77
CA ALA A 540 2.38 17.66 -27.77
C ALA A 540 2.60 19.18 -27.77
N TYR A 541 3.38 19.64 -26.79
CA TYR A 541 3.89 21.00 -26.70
C TYR A 541 5.40 20.98 -26.94
N PHE A 542 5.88 21.93 -27.74
CA PHE A 542 7.30 22.09 -28.04
C PHE A 542 7.76 23.46 -27.54
N LYS A 543 9.04 23.59 -27.21
CA LYS A 543 9.63 24.86 -26.74
C LYS A 543 9.40 25.97 -27.76
N VAL A 544 8.98 27.13 -27.28
CA VAL A 544 8.95 28.37 -28.06
C VAL A 544 10.32 29.02 -27.90
N GLU A 545 11.03 29.30 -29.00
CA GLU A 545 12.26 30.08 -28.95
C GLU A 545 11.94 31.48 -28.40
N LYS A 546 12.58 31.87 -27.29
CA LYS A 546 12.63 33.27 -26.90
C LYS A 546 13.52 33.97 -27.90
N ASN A 547 12.96 34.79 -28.78
CA ASN A 547 13.76 35.69 -29.59
C ASN A 547 14.46 36.67 -28.66
N GLU A 548 15.79 36.60 -28.54
CA GLU A 548 16.63 37.56 -27.79
C GLU A 548 16.73 38.95 -28.47
N ASN A 549 15.86 39.30 -29.42
CA ASN A 549 15.91 40.56 -30.17
C ASN A 549 14.69 41.46 -29.91
N GLN A 550 14.44 41.78 -28.64
CA GLN A 550 13.59 42.92 -28.22
C GLN A 550 14.24 43.71 -27.05
N GLU A 551 15.56 43.90 -27.13
CA GLU A 551 16.27 44.96 -26.40
C GLU A 551 17.07 45.78 -27.43
N SER A 552 16.36 46.55 -28.26
CA SER A 552 16.93 47.69 -29.00
C SER A 552 15.82 48.45 -29.71
N GLU A 553 14.83 48.94 -28.98
CA GLU A 553 13.90 49.98 -29.46
C GLU A 553 13.20 50.54 -28.22
N ASP A 554 13.97 51.28 -27.41
CA ASP A 554 13.53 52.31 -26.46
C ASP A 554 14.80 52.91 -25.82
N GLU A 555 15.41 53.87 -26.53
CA GLU A 555 16.01 55.06 -25.89
C GLU A 555 14.95 56.16 -25.87
#